data_AF-A0A9D6KGW2-F1
#
_entry.id   AF-A0A9D6KGW2-F1
#
_cell.length_a   1.000
_cell.length_b   1.000
_cell.length_c   1.000
_cell.angle_alpha   90.00
_cell.angle_beta   90.00
_cell.angle_gamma   90.00
#
_symmetry.space_group_name_H-M   'P 1'
#
loop_
_entity.id
_entity.type
_entity.pdbx_description
1 polymer ?
#
loop_
_entity_poly.entity_id
_entity_poly.type
_entity_poly.pdbx_seq_one_letter_code
_entity_poly.pdbx_strand_id
1 'polypeptide(L)' 'MKGKRPDYTVSTVVQTDNGDRWRDIGVAFTSDTSGSITVLLDALPVSGKLILRTPQRPATSAPSS' A
#
# COMPACT_ATOMS: atom_id res chain seq x y z
N MET A 1 -8.24 -7.58 14.77
CA MET A 1 -8.97 -6.76 13.78
C MET A 1 -9.61 -7.70 12.75
N LYS A 2 -10.88 -8.11 12.92
CA LYS A 2 -11.60 -8.93 11.94
C LYS A 2 -12.42 -7.99 11.04
N GLY A 3 -12.10 -7.93 9.75
CA GLY A 3 -13.03 -7.46 8.70
C GLY A 3 -12.93 -6.01 8.20
N LYS A 4 -12.06 -5.14 8.73
CA LYS A 4 -11.87 -3.79 8.13
C LYS A 4 -11.04 -3.92 6.85
N ARG A 5 -11.57 -3.43 5.73
CA ARG A 5 -10.78 -3.24 4.51
C ARG A 5 -9.67 -2.22 4.79
N PRO A 6 -8.44 -2.46 4.32
CA PRO A 6 -7.40 -1.45 4.41
C PRO A 6 -7.77 -0.17 3.68
N ASP A 7 -7.38 0.96 4.26
CA ASP A 7 -7.58 2.28 3.68
C ASP A 7 -6.49 2.57 2.63
N TYR A 8 -5.30 1.96 2.81
CA TYR A 8 -4.18 2.04 1.87
C TYR A 8 -3.45 0.71 1.68
N THR A 9 -2.91 0.52 0.47
CA THR A 9 -1.77 -0.37 0.21
C THR A 9 -0.47 0.39 0.45
N VAL A 10 0.53 -0.28 1.02
CA VAL A 10 1.82 0.33 1.37
C VAL A 10 2.90 -0.27 0.50
N SER A 11 3.65 0.58 -0.17
CA SER A 11 4.78 0.20 -1.01
C SER A 11 6.07 0.87 -0.53
N THR A 12 7.22 0.26 -0.82
CA THR A 12 8.53 0.89 -0.70
C THR A 12 9.19 1.04 -2.06
N VAL A 13 10.15 1.95 -2.16
CA VAL A 13 11.00 2.08 -3.34
C VAL A 13 12.21 1.19 -3.16
N VAL A 14 12.42 0.30 -4.13
CA VAL A 14 13.61 -0.53 -4.25
C VAL A 14 14.39 -0.01 -5.44
N GLN A 15 15.60 0.48 -5.20
CA GLN A 15 16.50 0.88 -6.27
C GLN A 15 17.11 -0.37 -6.91
N THR A 16 17.15 -0.40 -8.23
CA THR A 16 17.76 -1.46 -9.03
C THR A 16 18.67 -0.85 -10.09
N ASP A 17 19.50 -1.67 -10.73
CA ASP A 17 20.38 -1.21 -11.82
C ASP A 17 19.59 -0.63 -13.01
N ASN A 18 18.32 -1.02 -13.15
CA ASN A 18 17.40 -0.55 -14.19
C ASN A 18 16.47 0.58 -13.70
N GLY A 19 16.76 1.17 -12.53
CA GLY A 19 15.99 2.27 -11.93
C GLY A 19 15.15 1.86 -10.72
N ASP A 20 14.27 2.77 -10.31
CA ASP A 20 13.43 2.62 -9.12
C ASP A 20 12.19 1.77 -9.43
N ARG A 21 11.99 0.71 -8.64
CA ARG A 21 10.76 -0.08 -8.67
C ARG A 21 10.00 0.05 -7.36
N TRP A 22 8.67 0.02 -7.44
CA TRP A 22 7.83 -0.04 -6.26
C TRP A 22 7.56 -1.48 -5.90
N ARG A 23 7.64 -1.80 -4.61
CA ARG A 23 7.30 -3.10 -4.06
C ARG A 23 6.27 -2.93 -2.97
N ASP A 24 5.14 -3.60 -3.10
CA ASP A 24 4.14 -3.65 -2.03
C ASP A 24 4.68 -4.46 -0.85
N ILE A 25 4.57 -3.89 0.35
CA ILE A 25 5.13 -4.43 1.60
C ILE A 25 4.16 -4.33 2.78
N GLY A 26 2.87 -4.18 2.50
CA GLY A 26 1.85 -4.17 3.54
C GLY A 26 0.64 -3.29 3.24
N VAL A 27 -0.03 -2.90 4.32
CA VAL A 27 -1.29 -2.15 4.29
C VAL A 27 -1.32 -1.13 5.42
N ALA A 28 -2.17 -0.10 5.29
CA ALA A 28 -2.38 0.88 6.34
C ALA A 28 -3.86 1.13 6.62
N PHE A 29 -4.13 1.51 7.87
CA PHE A 29 -5.46 1.81 8.37
C PHE A 29 -5.46 3.19 9.01
N THR A 30 -6.45 4.00 8.67
CA THR A 30 -6.72 5.27 9.36
C THR A 30 -7.55 5.03 10.61
N SER A 31 -7.28 5.82 11.65
CA SER A 31 -8.09 5.91 12.85
C SER A 31 -8.72 7.29 12.93
N ASP A 32 -10.04 7.37 12.79
CA ASP A 32 -10.76 8.64 12.84
C ASP A 32 -10.76 9.25 14.25
N THR A 33 -10.62 8.42 15.28
CA THR A 33 -10.61 8.87 16.69
C THR A 33 -9.30 9.56 17.07
N SER A 34 -8.16 9.05 16.59
CA SER A 34 -6.84 9.55 16.95
C SER A 34 -6.16 10.35 15.84
N GLY A 35 -6.72 10.36 14.63
CA GLY A 35 -6.07 10.91 13.44
C GLY A 35 -4.80 10.16 13.01
N SER A 36 -4.53 8.99 13.58
CA SER A 36 -3.32 8.22 13.30
C SER A 36 -3.47 7.31 12.09
N ILE A 37 -2.35 7.05 11.42
CA ILE A 37 -2.25 6.00 10.39
C ILE A 37 -1.40 4.87 10.95
N THR A 38 -1.98 3.68 11.08
CA THR A 38 -1.26 2.48 11.49
C THR A 38 -0.86 1.68 10.26
N VAL A 39 0.44 1.43 10.11
CA VAL A 39 1.02 0.66 9.00
C VAL A 39 1.35 -0.75 9.50
N LEU A 40 0.85 -1.77 8.82
CA LEU A 40 1.24 -3.16 9.03
C LEU A 40 2.15 -3.60 7.88
N LEU A 41 3.41 -3.86 8.21
CA LEU A 41 4.45 -4.23 7.24
C LEU A 41 4.73 -5.73 7.28
N ASP A 42 4.97 -6.33 6.11
CA ASP A 42 5.54 -7.67 5.97
C ASP A 42 7.08 -7.66 5.86
N ALA A 43 7.65 -6.50 5.50
CA ALA A 43 9.08 -6.26 5.34
C ALA A 43 9.46 -4.82 5.73
N LEU A 44 10.68 -4.64 6.23
CA LEU A 44 11.20 -3.30 6.57
C LEU A 44 11.75 -2.60 5.32
N PRO A 45 11.35 -1.34 5.04
CA PRO A 45 11.83 -0.59 3.88
C PRO A 45 13.29 -0.16 4.09
N VAL A 46 14.20 -0.70 3.28
CA VAL A 46 15.63 -0.34 3.33
C VAL A 46 15.91 1.09 2.89
N SER A 47 15.07 1.66 2.02
CA SER A 47 15.20 3.04 1.55
C SER A 47 14.68 4.08 2.53
N GLY A 48 14.04 3.64 3.63
CA GLY A 48 13.36 4.54 4.59
C GLY A 48 12.12 5.24 4.01
N LYS A 49 11.73 4.94 2.76
CA LYS A 49 10.58 5.55 2.08
C LYS A 49 9.41 4.59 2.00
N LEU A 50 8.25 5.08 2.43
CA LEU A 50 6.95 4.44 2.26
C LEU A 50 6.07 5.27 1.33
N ILE A 51 5.29 4.59 0.50
CA ILE A 51 4.28 5.17 -0.38
C ILE A 51 2.95 4.53 0.00
N LEU A 52 1.99 5.34 0.42
CA LEU A 52 0.63 4.89 0.72
C LEU A 52 -0.25 5.23 -0.48
N ARG A 53 -0.98 4.23 -0.98
CA ARG A 53 -1.88 4.38 -2.14
C ARG A 53 -3.25 3.84 -1.78
N THR A 54 -4.31 4.51 -2.23
CA THR A 54 -5.65 3.96 -2.09
C THR A 54 -5.73 2.64 -2.89
N PRO A 55 -6.37 1.58 -2.35
CA PRO A 55 -6.52 0.34 -3.08
C PRO A 55 -7.25 0.62 -4.40
N GLN A 56 -6.58 0.40 -5.53
CA GLN A 56 -7.28 0.44 -6.81
C GLN A 56 -8.32 -0.68 -6.78
N ARG A 57 -9.60 -0.30 -6.92
CA ARG A 57 -10.64 -1.27 -7.26
C ARG A 57 -10.15 -1.90 -8.57
N PRO A 58 -9.98 -3.24 -8.66
CA PRO A 58 -9.63 -3.86 -9.93
C PRO A 58 -10.63 -3.34 -10.96
N ALA A 59 -10.12 -2.71 -12.01
CA ALA A 59 -10.94 -2.23 -13.10
C ALA A 59 -11.70 -3.47 -13.58
N THR A 60 -13.01 -3.50 -13.32
CA THR A 60 -13.89 -4.46 -13.97
C THR A 60 -13.61 -4.29 -15.45
N SER A 61 -12.96 -5.30 -16.04
CA SER A 61 -12.86 -5.46 -17.48
C SER A 61 -14.29 -5.38 -17.98
N ALA A 62 -14.65 -4.24 -18.56
CA ALA A 62 -15.89 -4.10 -19.30
C ALA A 62 -15.92 -5.28 -20.30
N PRO A 63 -17.04 -6.01 -20.42
CA PRO A 63 -17.14 -7.03 -21.45
C PRO A 63 -16.92 -6.33 -22.78
N SER A 64 -15.95 -6.80 -23.53
CA SER A 64 -15.75 -6.41 -24.92
C SER A 64 -17.06 -6.70 -25.66
N SER A 65 -17.76 -5.65 -26.10
CA SER A 65 -18.89 -5.77 -27.02
C SER A 65 -18.41 -6.04 -28.44
#